data_AF-A0A126P6L2-F1
#
_entry.id   AF-A0A126P6L2-F1
#
_cell.length_a   1.000
_cell.length_b   1.000
_cell.length_c   1.000
_cell.angle_alpha   90.00
_cell.angle_beta   90.00
_cell.angle_gamma   90.00
#
_symmetry.space_group_name_H-M   'P 1'
#
loop_
_entity.id
_entity.type
_entity.pdbx_description
1 polymer ?
#
loop_
_entity_poly.entity_id
_entity_poly.type
_entity_poly.pdbx_seq_one_letter_code
_entity_poly.pdbx_strand_id
1 'polypeptide(L)'
;MMLSAPCYLKLLSKPQYYLAQPLAFQAQSLYQNINELQERWAHRFPIALLGGDVEIQFLHYHSEEEARAKWTRRVQRINWDNIFIKFDGSKDYATPELVKTFDALPMPRLTLLSEPQADISSAVVVPRYTIDGMQQFERVLPHFDLVGWLNGGSIYATTGVQVYNKLLFPVIG
;
A
#
# COMPACT_ATOMS: atom_id res chain seq x y z
N MET A 1 -3.09 -9.12 4.41
CA MET A 1 -1.83 -8.75 5.09
C MET A 1 -1.64 -7.26 4.93
N MET A 2 -1.00 -6.61 5.88
CA MET A 2 -0.80 -5.16 5.91
C MET A 2 0.61 -4.84 6.39
N LEU A 3 1.17 -3.76 5.85
CA LEU A 3 2.35 -3.08 6.40
C LEU A 3 1.96 -1.63 6.63
N SER A 4 2.25 -1.10 7.82
CA SER A 4 2.17 0.33 8.07
C SER A 4 3.17 1.08 7.18
N ALA A 5 2.87 2.33 6.84
CA ALA A 5 3.67 3.15 5.93
C ALA A 5 5.17 3.18 6.28
N PRO A 6 5.60 3.35 7.56
CA PRO A 6 7.03 3.29 7.90
C PRO A 6 7.68 1.95 7.57
N CYS A 7 7.02 0.83 7.89
CA CYS A 7 7.52 -0.51 7.57
C CYS A 7 7.57 -0.76 6.06
N TYR A 8 6.57 -0.27 5.31
CA TYR A 8 6.53 -0.40 3.86
C TYR A 8 7.66 0.36 3.18
N LEU A 9 7.91 1.62 3.55
CA LEU A 9 9.04 2.38 2.99
C LEU A 9 10.40 1.80 3.39
N LYS A 10 10.51 1.29 4.62
CA LYS A 10 11.73 0.59 5.06
C LYS A 10 11.98 -0.66 4.22
N LEU A 11 10.94 -1.47 3.97
CA LEU A 11 11.03 -2.62 3.05
C LEU A 11 11.49 -2.17 1.66
N LEU A 12 10.89 -1.12 1.11
CA LEU A 12 11.24 -0.60 -0.22
C LEU A 12 12.64 0.02 -0.32
N SER A 13 13.27 0.40 0.80
CA SER A 13 14.65 0.88 0.80
C SER A 13 15.66 -0.24 0.48
N LYS A 14 15.34 -1.49 0.80
CA LYS A 14 16.19 -2.67 0.57
C LYS A 14 15.32 -3.93 0.30
N PRO A 15 14.52 -3.96 -0.77
CA PRO A 15 13.43 -4.94 -0.92
C PRO A 15 13.96 -6.37 -1.03
N GLN A 16 15.04 -6.61 -1.77
CA GLN A 16 15.64 -7.94 -1.89
C GLN A 16 16.19 -8.45 -0.55
N TYR A 17 16.83 -7.57 0.25
CA TYR A 17 17.31 -7.93 1.58
C TYR A 17 16.17 -8.34 2.50
N TYR A 18 15.15 -7.48 2.63
CA TYR A 18 14.04 -7.70 3.55
C TYR A 18 13.19 -8.91 3.16
N LEU A 19 12.86 -9.04 1.88
CA LEU A 19 12.04 -10.15 1.40
C LEU A 19 12.76 -11.49 1.46
N ALA A 20 14.10 -11.51 1.49
CA ALA A 20 14.89 -12.72 1.72
C ALA A 20 14.98 -13.14 3.20
N GLN A 21 14.59 -12.27 4.14
CA GLN A 21 14.64 -12.61 5.57
C GLN A 21 13.55 -13.62 5.96
N PRO A 22 13.83 -14.52 6.93
CA PRO A 22 12.78 -15.33 7.52
C PRO A 22 11.78 -14.46 8.29
N LEU A 23 10.51 -14.88 8.30
CA LEU A 23 9.52 -14.29 9.19
C LEU A 23 9.82 -14.68 10.64
N ALA A 24 10.11 -13.68 11.48
CA ALA A 24 10.21 -13.83 12.93
C ALA A 24 8.89 -13.40 13.57
N PHE A 25 8.03 -14.36 13.91
CA PHE A 25 6.71 -14.07 14.50
C PHE A 25 6.83 -13.47 15.89
N GLN A 26 5.92 -12.56 16.20
CA GLN A 26 5.87 -11.78 17.45
C GLN A 26 4.50 -11.93 18.09
N ALA A 27 4.50 -11.99 19.42
CA ALA A 27 3.26 -11.96 20.21
C ALA A 27 2.60 -10.57 20.24
N GLN A 28 3.40 -9.52 20.03
CA GLN A 28 2.98 -8.12 20.07
C GLN A 28 3.47 -7.36 18.84
N SER A 29 2.65 -6.40 18.43
CA SER A 29 2.92 -5.41 17.40
C SER A 29 3.85 -4.31 17.90
N LEU A 30 4.66 -3.75 17.00
CA LEU A 30 5.37 -2.48 17.14
C LEU A 30 4.40 -1.29 17.23
N TYR A 31 3.17 -1.45 16.74
CA TYR A 31 2.13 -0.44 16.72
C TYR A 31 1.06 -0.71 17.79
N GLN A 32 0.91 0.23 18.72
CA GLN A 32 0.02 0.09 19.88
C GLN A 32 -1.46 -0.13 19.49
N ASN A 33 -1.96 0.56 18.45
CA ASN A 33 -3.32 0.39 17.97
C ASN A 33 -3.61 -1.04 17.48
N ILE A 34 -2.60 -1.74 16.96
CA ILE A 34 -2.71 -3.14 16.51
C ILE A 34 -2.73 -4.09 17.71
N ASN A 35 -1.97 -3.79 18.77
CA ASN A 35 -2.06 -4.53 20.04
C ASN A 35 -3.47 -4.42 20.64
N GLU A 36 -4.00 -3.21 20.72
CA GLU A 36 -5.37 -2.94 21.18
C GLU A 36 -6.44 -3.58 20.28
N LEU A 37 -6.17 -3.69 18.98
CA LEU A 37 -7.04 -4.43 18.06
C LEU A 37 -7.03 -5.91 18.40
N GLN A 38 -5.86 -6.53 18.55
CA GLN A 38 -5.69 -7.96 18.87
C GLN A 38 -6.31 -8.35 20.21
N GLU A 39 -6.37 -7.44 21.18
CA GLU A 39 -7.02 -7.68 22.48
C GLU A 39 -8.55 -7.66 22.38
N ARG A 40 -9.11 -6.80 21.53
CA ARG A 40 -10.56 -6.62 21.38
C ARG A 40 -11.18 -7.54 20.32
N TRP A 41 -10.41 -7.91 19.31
CA TRP A 41 -10.90 -8.76 18.21
C TRP A 41 -10.90 -10.23 18.59
N ALA A 42 -12.02 -10.90 18.29
CA ALA A 42 -12.14 -12.35 18.44
C ALA A 42 -11.22 -13.14 17.48
N HIS A 43 -10.70 -12.51 16.43
CA HIS A 43 -9.87 -13.14 15.42
C HIS A 43 -8.46 -12.59 15.49
N ARG A 44 -7.61 -13.29 16.25
CA ARG A 44 -6.17 -13.01 16.27
C ARG A 44 -5.55 -13.37 14.93
N PHE A 45 -4.53 -12.61 14.55
CA PHE A 45 -3.77 -12.85 13.33
C PHE A 45 -2.27 -12.86 13.62
N PRO A 46 -1.47 -13.62 12.86
CA PRO A 46 -0.01 -13.61 13.02
C PRO A 46 0.58 -12.23 12.72
N ILE A 47 1.59 -11.84 13.50
CA ILE A 47 2.42 -10.67 13.25
C ILE A 47 3.86 -11.14 13.17
N ALA A 48 4.62 -10.69 12.18
CA ALA A 48 6.03 -11.05 12.05
C ALA A 48 6.90 -9.86 11.68
N LEU A 49 8.17 -9.95 12.06
CA LEU A 49 9.23 -9.05 11.63
C LEU A 49 10.08 -9.69 10.54
N LEU A 50 10.45 -8.90 9.54
CA LEU A 50 11.55 -9.18 8.62
C LEU A 50 12.77 -8.38 9.06
N GLY A 51 13.92 -9.05 9.15
CA GLY A 51 15.18 -8.38 9.53
C GLY A 51 15.16 -7.72 10.92
N GLY A 52 14.18 -8.09 11.76
CA GLY A 52 13.99 -7.56 13.12
C GLY A 52 13.30 -6.20 13.23
N ASP A 53 12.91 -5.56 12.11
CA ASP A 53 12.43 -4.16 12.17
C ASP A 53 11.37 -3.77 11.11
N VAL A 54 10.99 -4.67 10.21
CA VAL A 54 9.86 -4.47 9.29
C VAL A 54 8.72 -5.39 9.69
N GLU A 55 7.65 -4.81 10.23
CA GLU A 55 6.47 -5.57 10.65
C GLU A 55 5.49 -5.84 9.50
N ILE A 56 4.98 -7.07 9.49
CA ILE A 56 3.89 -7.52 8.63
C ILE A 56 2.78 -8.10 9.50
N GLN A 57 1.56 -7.63 9.27
CA GLN A 57 0.36 -8.09 9.96
C GLN A 57 -0.46 -8.97 9.02
N PHE A 58 -0.65 -10.25 9.36
CA PHE A 58 -1.29 -11.24 8.49
C PHE A 58 -2.81 -11.33 8.71
N LEU A 59 -3.54 -10.22 8.50
CA LEU A 59 -4.98 -10.04 8.81
C LEU A 59 -5.98 -11.13 8.33
N HIS A 60 -5.62 -11.97 7.36
CA HIS A 60 -6.51 -13.00 6.78
C HIS A 60 -5.92 -14.42 6.89
N TYR A 61 -5.03 -14.63 7.86
CA TYR A 61 -4.35 -15.90 8.08
C TYR A 61 -4.65 -16.36 9.50
N HIS A 62 -4.82 -17.66 9.67
CA HIS A 62 -5.26 -18.26 10.93
C HIS A 62 -4.08 -18.78 11.76
N SER A 63 -2.92 -19.02 11.14
CA SER A 63 -1.73 -19.50 11.85
C SER A 63 -0.43 -18.97 11.26
N GLU A 64 0.64 -19.04 12.07
CA GLU A 64 2.01 -18.70 11.67
C GLU A 64 2.50 -19.59 10.53
N GLU A 65 2.16 -20.88 10.54
CA GLU A 65 2.51 -21.84 9.50
C GLU A 65 1.86 -21.47 8.16
N GLU A 66 0.57 -21.12 8.18
CA GLU A 66 -0.16 -20.68 7.00
C GLU A 66 0.45 -19.40 6.42
N ALA A 67 0.71 -18.41 7.29
CA ALA A 67 1.35 -17.16 6.92
C ALA A 67 2.72 -17.40 6.28
N ARG A 68 3.57 -18.23 6.92
CA ARG A 68 4.92 -18.58 6.45
C ARG A 68 4.89 -19.30 5.11
N ALA A 69 4.09 -20.36 4.97
CA ALA A 69 4.01 -21.13 3.74
C ALA A 69 3.58 -20.26 2.54
N LYS A 70 2.53 -19.45 2.75
CA LYS A 70 2.00 -18.55 1.71
C LYS A 70 2.95 -17.38 1.42
N TRP A 71 3.64 -16.83 2.41
CA TRP A 71 4.63 -15.76 2.24
C TRP A 71 5.83 -16.25 1.43
N THR A 72 6.49 -17.32 1.87
CA THR A 72 7.67 -17.89 1.22
C THR A 72 7.39 -18.23 -0.24
N ARG A 73 6.26 -18.88 -0.53
CA ARG A 73 5.82 -19.17 -1.91
C ARG A 73 5.61 -17.90 -2.74
N ARG A 74 5.10 -16.82 -2.16
CA ARG A 74 4.80 -15.58 -2.91
C ARG A 74 6.06 -14.78 -3.20
N VAL A 75 7.00 -14.70 -2.26
CA VAL A 75 8.30 -14.02 -2.46
C VAL A 75 9.08 -14.66 -3.61
N GLN A 76 9.06 -15.99 -3.73
CA GLN A 76 9.76 -16.71 -4.81
C GLN A 76 9.23 -16.40 -6.23
N ARG A 77 8.03 -15.82 -6.36
CA ARG A 77 7.43 -15.51 -7.67
C ARG A 77 7.64 -14.05 -8.10
N ILE A 78 8.38 -13.27 -7.31
CA ILE A 78 8.65 -11.87 -7.63
C ILE A 78 9.53 -11.79 -8.87
N ASN A 79 9.04 -11.11 -9.90
CA ASN A 79 9.84 -10.75 -11.06
C ASN A 79 10.52 -9.40 -10.79
N TRP A 80 11.80 -9.44 -10.42
CA TRP A 80 12.57 -8.24 -10.09
C TRP A 80 12.81 -7.30 -11.26
N ASP A 81 12.71 -7.80 -12.49
CA ASP A 81 12.85 -6.99 -13.70
C ASP A 81 11.57 -6.23 -14.05
N ASN A 82 10.46 -6.52 -13.37
CA ASN A 82 9.15 -5.92 -13.64
C ASN A 82 8.36 -5.66 -12.35
N ILE A 83 8.81 -4.68 -11.57
CA ILE A 83 8.22 -4.32 -10.27
C ILE A 83 7.37 -3.07 -10.38
N PHE A 84 6.17 -3.17 -9.81
CA PHE A 84 5.25 -2.07 -9.60
C PHE A 84 4.93 -1.95 -8.11
N ILE A 85 5.01 -0.74 -7.58
CA ILE A 85 4.70 -0.46 -6.18
C ILE A 85 3.49 0.44 -6.06
N LYS A 86 2.66 0.18 -5.06
CA LYS A 86 1.48 0.99 -4.75
C LYS A 86 1.54 1.40 -3.30
N PHE A 87 1.33 2.68 -3.05
CA PHE A 87 1.21 3.25 -1.72
C PHE A 87 -0.13 3.93 -1.54
N ASP A 88 -0.72 3.74 -0.38
CA ASP A 88 -1.91 4.45 0.05
C ASP A 88 -1.48 5.52 1.05
N GLY A 89 -1.43 6.77 0.61
CA GLY A 89 -0.91 7.89 1.38
C GLY A 89 -1.90 8.48 2.38
N SER A 90 -3.09 7.88 2.53
CA SER A 90 -4.17 8.42 3.37
C SER A 90 -4.58 7.50 4.52
N LYS A 91 -3.76 6.48 4.83
CA LYS A 91 -3.99 5.56 5.96
C LYS A 91 -2.69 4.95 6.49
N ASP A 92 -2.82 4.07 7.48
CA ASP A 92 -1.75 3.19 7.97
C ASP A 92 -0.46 3.92 8.37
N TYR A 93 -0.59 5.04 9.11
CA TYR A 93 0.53 5.90 9.54
C TYR A 93 1.26 6.65 8.41
N ALA A 94 0.65 6.80 7.24
CA ALA A 94 1.20 7.65 6.19
C ALA A 94 1.18 9.12 6.64
N THR A 95 2.37 9.73 6.68
CA THR A 95 2.53 11.19 6.86
C THR A 95 2.85 11.83 5.51
N PRO A 96 2.64 13.16 5.36
CA PRO A 96 3.01 13.87 4.13
C PRO A 96 4.46 13.65 3.71
N GLU A 97 5.39 13.53 4.67
CA GLU A 97 6.81 13.29 4.44
C GLU A 97 7.07 11.87 3.91
N LEU A 98 6.34 10.87 4.42
CA LEU A 98 6.41 9.50 3.91
C LEU A 98 5.84 9.40 2.49
N VAL A 99 4.76 10.13 2.19
CA VAL A 99 4.23 10.25 0.82
C VAL A 99 5.28 10.86 -0.10
N LYS A 100 5.93 11.96 0.31
CA LYS A 100 7.05 12.57 -0.45
C LYS A 100 8.21 11.59 -0.66
N THR A 101 8.56 10.82 0.37
CA THR A 101 9.62 9.81 0.29
C THR A 101 9.27 8.71 -0.71
N PHE A 102 8.04 8.20 -0.69
CA PHE A 102 7.56 7.22 -1.66
C PHE A 102 7.57 7.78 -3.09
N ASP A 103 7.13 9.03 -3.25
CA ASP A 103 7.07 9.66 -4.56
C ASP A 103 8.47 9.97 -5.16
N ALA A 104 9.51 10.00 -4.35
CA ALA A 104 10.88 10.14 -4.82
C ALA A 104 11.51 8.81 -5.31
N LEU A 105 10.84 7.66 -5.13
CA LEU A 105 11.42 6.35 -5.47
C LEU A 105 11.58 6.18 -6.98
N PRO A 106 12.77 5.74 -7.48
CA PRO A 106 13.06 5.63 -8.90
C PRO A 106 12.53 4.33 -9.52
N MET A 107 11.26 4.02 -9.28
CA MET A 107 10.60 2.81 -9.83
C MET A 107 9.13 3.10 -10.18
N PRO A 108 8.50 2.29 -11.06
CA PRO A 108 7.08 2.39 -11.36
C PRO A 108 6.23 2.35 -10.09
N ARG A 109 5.58 3.47 -9.81
CA ARG A 109 4.85 3.67 -8.55
C ARG A 109 3.46 4.21 -8.80
N LEU A 110 2.54 3.91 -7.89
CA LEU A 110 1.20 4.47 -7.82
C LEU A 110 0.94 4.95 -6.39
N THR A 111 0.78 6.26 -6.24
CA THR A 111 0.37 6.87 -4.97
C THR A 111 -1.11 7.17 -5.03
N LEU A 112 -1.88 6.65 -4.08
CA LEU A 112 -3.28 7.02 -3.88
C LEU A 112 -3.40 8.01 -2.73
N LEU A 113 -4.27 9.00 -2.88
CA LEU A 113 -4.62 9.94 -1.81
C LEU A 113 -6.13 10.13 -1.75
N SER A 114 -6.67 10.35 -0.55
CA SER A 114 -8.06 10.77 -0.33
C SER A 114 -8.28 12.23 -0.74
N GLU A 115 -7.25 13.06 -0.61
CA GLU A 115 -7.25 14.49 -0.91
C GLU A 115 -5.91 14.89 -1.54
N PRO A 116 -5.86 15.98 -2.33
CA PRO A 116 -4.60 16.47 -2.88
C PRO A 116 -3.60 16.84 -1.78
N GLN A 117 -2.33 16.52 -1.99
CA GLN A 117 -1.24 16.95 -1.12
C GLN A 117 -0.30 17.90 -1.87
N ALA A 118 0.11 18.98 -1.20
CA ALA A 118 1.08 19.91 -1.76
C ALA A 118 2.37 19.18 -2.19
N ASP A 119 2.89 19.58 -3.35
CA ASP A 119 4.10 19.04 -3.99
C ASP A 119 4.01 17.58 -4.47
N ILE A 120 2.84 16.94 -4.42
CA ILE A 120 2.63 15.57 -4.93
C ILE A 120 1.66 15.63 -6.13
N SER A 121 2.20 15.88 -7.33
CA SER A 121 1.40 15.96 -8.55
C SER A 121 1.20 14.61 -9.25
N SER A 122 2.02 13.61 -8.91
CA SER A 122 1.98 12.26 -9.48
C SER A 122 0.87 11.38 -8.88
N ALA A 123 0.28 11.77 -7.75
CA ALA A 123 -0.69 10.95 -7.05
C ALA A 123 -2.06 10.95 -7.73
N VAL A 124 -2.74 9.81 -7.64
CA VAL A 124 -4.14 9.66 -8.02
C VAL A 124 -5.00 9.99 -6.80
N VAL A 125 -5.70 11.11 -6.86
CA VAL A 125 -6.68 11.50 -5.83
C VAL A 125 -7.98 10.74 -6.10
N VAL A 126 -8.47 10.02 -5.09
CA VAL A 126 -9.62 9.12 -5.19
C VAL A 126 -10.85 9.77 -4.56
N PRO A 127 -11.83 10.23 -5.35
CA PRO A 127 -13.08 10.76 -4.83
C PRO A 127 -13.85 9.71 -4.03
N ARG A 128 -14.47 10.15 -2.92
CA ARG A 128 -15.19 9.25 -2.00
C ARG A 128 -14.26 8.11 -1.54
N TYR A 129 -13.09 8.44 -1.03
CA TYR A 129 -12.13 7.46 -0.53
C TYR A 129 -12.76 6.50 0.49
N THR A 130 -12.37 5.22 0.46
CA THR A 130 -12.75 4.20 1.45
C THR A 130 -11.59 3.28 1.79
N ILE A 131 -11.63 2.71 2.98
CA ILE A 131 -10.66 1.71 3.45
C ILE A 131 -11.04 0.27 3.04
N ASP A 132 -12.24 0.08 2.48
CA ASP A 132 -12.66 -1.19 1.87
C ASP A 132 -11.88 -1.43 0.58
N GLY A 133 -11.04 -2.47 0.55
CA GLY A 133 -10.14 -2.71 -0.57
C GLY A 133 -10.84 -2.97 -1.92
N MET A 134 -12.01 -3.60 -1.91
CA MET A 134 -12.76 -3.92 -3.14
C MET A 134 -13.41 -2.66 -3.70
N GLN A 135 -14.12 -1.91 -2.86
CA GLN A 135 -14.73 -0.65 -3.26
C GLN A 135 -13.68 0.37 -3.65
N GLN A 136 -12.55 0.42 -2.94
CA GLN A 136 -11.46 1.33 -3.26
C GLN A 136 -10.84 0.98 -4.61
N PHE A 137 -10.64 -0.30 -4.92
CA PHE A 137 -10.16 -0.72 -6.23
C PHE A 137 -11.07 -0.21 -7.35
N GLU A 138 -12.39 -0.42 -7.25
CA GLU A 138 -13.37 0.07 -8.23
C GLU A 138 -13.36 1.59 -8.36
N ARG A 139 -13.22 2.31 -7.24
CA ARG A 139 -13.19 3.79 -7.24
C ARG A 139 -11.95 4.36 -7.87
N VAL A 140 -10.81 3.67 -7.79
CA VAL A 140 -9.52 4.16 -8.33
C VAL A 140 -9.47 4.00 -9.86
N LEU A 141 -10.01 2.91 -10.41
CA LEU A 141 -9.88 2.56 -11.83
C LEU A 141 -10.25 3.68 -12.82
N PRO A 142 -11.31 4.49 -12.59
CA PRO A 142 -11.64 5.60 -13.51
C PRO A 142 -10.63 6.75 -13.53
N HIS A 143 -9.72 6.83 -12.56
CA HIS A 143 -8.85 8.00 -12.35
C HIS A 143 -7.42 7.83 -12.85
N PHE A 144 -7.05 6.65 -13.33
CA PHE A 144 -5.76 6.41 -13.97
C PHE A 144 -5.83 5.26 -14.97
N ASP A 145 -4.94 5.26 -15.96
CA ASP A 145 -4.79 4.16 -16.90
C ASP A 145 -3.99 3.01 -16.28
N LEU A 146 -4.70 2.03 -15.68
CA LEU A 146 -4.08 0.83 -15.11
C LEU A 146 -3.29 0.03 -16.15
N VAL A 147 -3.81 -0.11 -17.38
CA VAL A 147 -3.17 -0.93 -18.42
C VAL A 147 -1.93 -0.22 -18.95
N GLY A 148 -2.03 1.09 -19.23
CA GLY A 148 -0.90 1.92 -19.61
C GLY A 148 0.17 1.95 -18.52
N TRP A 149 -0.22 2.04 -17.25
CA TRP A 149 0.71 1.98 -16.12
C TRP A 149 1.46 0.64 -16.10
N LEU A 150 0.76 -0.50 -16.17
CA LEU A 150 1.40 -1.83 -16.15
C LEU A 150 2.28 -2.11 -17.37
N ASN A 151 2.07 -1.43 -18.50
CA ASN A 151 2.89 -1.59 -19.71
C ASN A 151 4.06 -0.60 -19.80
N GLY A 152 3.95 0.58 -19.20
CA GLY A 152 4.89 1.69 -19.42
C GLY A 152 5.48 2.32 -18.15
N GLY A 153 5.06 1.90 -16.97
CA GLY A 153 5.57 2.39 -15.69
C GLY A 153 5.15 3.81 -15.30
N SER A 154 4.65 4.58 -16.26
CA SER A 154 4.19 5.94 -16.08
C SER A 154 2.70 5.99 -15.75
N ILE A 155 2.32 6.83 -14.79
CA ILE A 155 0.92 7.09 -14.48
C ILE A 155 0.40 8.08 -15.52
N TYR A 156 -0.59 7.66 -16.29
CA TYR A 156 -1.36 8.56 -17.14
C TYR A 156 -2.73 8.76 -16.52
N ALA A 157 -3.06 9.99 -16.17
CA ALA A 157 -4.42 10.34 -15.82
C ALA A 157 -5.33 10.10 -17.03
N THR A 158 -6.46 9.42 -16.83
CA THR A 158 -7.50 9.25 -17.85
C THR A 158 -8.09 10.62 -18.16
N THR A 159 -7.56 11.25 -19.21
CA THR A 159 -7.81 12.65 -19.58
C THR A 159 -9.30 12.94 -19.79
N GLY A 160 -10.07 11.94 -20.24
CA GLY A 160 -11.51 12.04 -20.43
C GLY A 160 -12.32 12.21 -19.14
N VAL A 161 -11.96 11.53 -18.04
CA VAL A 161 -12.76 11.54 -16.81
C VAL A 161 -12.48 12.79 -15.96
N GLN A 162 -11.25 13.31 -15.97
CA GLN A 162 -10.92 14.54 -15.25
C GLN A 162 -11.55 15.78 -15.90
N VAL A 163 -11.61 15.83 -17.24
CA VAL A 163 -12.30 16.89 -17.98
C VAL A 163 -13.82 16.75 -17.84
N TYR A 164 -14.35 15.52 -17.95
CA TYR A 164 -15.77 15.22 -17.79
C TYR A 164 -16.31 15.55 -16.38
N ASN A 165 -15.57 15.20 -15.32
CA ASN A 165 -15.97 15.50 -13.94
C ASN A 165 -15.85 17.00 -13.61
N LYS A 166 -14.87 17.72 -14.16
CA LYS A 166 -14.78 19.20 -14.04
C LYS A 166 -15.94 19.92 -14.73
N LEU A 167 -16.48 19.35 -15.82
CA LEU A 167 -17.55 19.98 -16.61
C LEU A 167 -18.96 19.73 -16.06
N LEU A 168 -19.23 18.57 -15.45
CA LEU A 168 -20.59 18.20 -15.02
C LEU A 168 -20.82 18.31 -13.50
N PHE A 169 -19.77 18.28 -12.69
CA PHE A 169 -19.86 18.43 -11.24
C PHE A 169 -18.89 19.51 -10.75
N PRO A 170 -19.14 20.79 -11.08
CA PRO A 170 -18.38 21.87 -10.47
C PRO A 170 -18.58 21.80 -8.96
N VAL A 171 -17.49 21.76 -8.20
CA VAL A 171 -17.54 21.89 -6.73
C VAL A 171 -18.16 23.26 -6.45
N ILE A 172 -19.40 23.25 -5.97
CA ILE A 172 -20.05 24.45 -5.44
C ILE A 172 -19.51 24.58 -4.01
N GLY A 173 -18.87 25.72 -3.74
CA GLY A 173 -18.29 26.05 -2.43
C GLY A 173 -19.32 26.22 -1.33
#